data_AF-A0A8R7UBR4-F1
#
_entry.id   AF-A0A8R7UBR4-F1
#
_cell.length_a   1.000
_cell.length_b   1.000
_cell.length_c   1.000
_cell.angle_alpha   90.00
_cell.angle_beta   90.00
_cell.angle_gamma   90.00
#
_symmetry.space_group_name_H-M   'P 1'
#
loop_
_entity.id
_entity.type
_entity.pdbx_description
1 polymer ?
#
loop_
_entity_poly.entity_id
_entity_poly.type
_entity_poly.pdbx_seq_one_letter_code
_entity_poly.pdbx_strand_id
1 'polypeptide(L)'
;MKFGKDFRSHLEGTLPDWKDKYLAYKALKKLIKTLPPDALVADQPLPPLPPPPPPPPPGLGDWFARILDVELHKLNDFYMEREEWYVIRLQVLKERIERVKAKKNGAFTSKTEFTEEMLEIRRDFVLIHGEMILLQTYSSLNFAGEHTKPS
;
A
#
# COMPACT_ATOMS: atom_id res chain seq x y z
N MET A 1 18.78 2.55 -8.12
CA MET A 1 18.40 3.84 -8.76
C MET A 1 18.17 4.89 -7.68
N LYS A 2 18.32 6.20 -8.01
CA LYS A 2 18.10 7.31 -7.07
C LYS A 2 16.61 7.70 -6.94
N PHE A 3 15.82 7.43 -7.98
CA PHE A 3 14.41 7.82 -8.09
C PHE A 3 13.50 7.28 -6.97
N GLY A 4 13.57 5.98 -6.65
CA GLY A 4 12.74 5.39 -5.59
C GLY A 4 12.99 5.98 -4.20
N LYS A 5 14.24 6.40 -3.91
CA LYS A 5 14.60 7.07 -2.65
C LYS A 5 14.02 8.48 -2.57
N ASP A 6 14.25 9.26 -3.62
CA ASP A 6 13.81 10.65 -3.69
C ASP A 6 12.27 10.70 -3.67
N PHE A 7 11.59 9.76 -4.33
CA PHE A 7 10.14 9.67 -4.33
C PHE A 7 9.56 9.20 -3.00
N ARG A 8 10.16 8.19 -2.34
CA ARG A 8 9.74 7.80 -0.98
C ARG A 8 9.88 9.00 -0.02
N SER A 9 11.02 9.67 -0.03
CA SER A 9 11.23 10.86 0.83
C SER A 9 10.23 11.97 0.53
N HIS A 10 9.89 12.19 -0.74
CA HIS A 10 8.88 13.16 -1.14
C HIS A 10 7.49 12.75 -0.65
N LEU A 11 7.10 11.48 -0.85
CA LEU A 11 5.80 10.96 -0.43
C LEU A 11 5.64 10.99 1.10
N GLU A 12 6.69 10.66 1.84
CA GLU A 12 6.75 10.81 3.30
C GLU A 12 6.64 12.28 3.76
N GLY A 13 7.10 13.24 2.95
CA GLY A 13 6.92 14.67 3.22
C GLY A 13 5.51 15.16 2.92
N THR A 14 4.94 14.71 1.81
CA THR A 14 3.60 15.10 1.33
C THR A 14 2.48 14.42 2.11
N LEU A 15 2.68 13.15 2.53
CA LEU A 15 1.72 12.32 3.24
C LEU A 15 2.41 11.60 4.42
N PRO A 16 2.60 12.30 5.55
CA PRO A 16 3.27 11.74 6.72
C PRO A 16 2.61 10.47 7.26
N ASP A 17 1.28 10.38 7.12
CA ASP A 17 0.46 9.27 7.61
C ASP A 17 0.72 7.93 6.89
N TRP A 18 1.48 7.95 5.78
CA TRP A 18 1.79 6.74 5.00
C TRP A 18 3.17 6.15 5.38
N LYS A 19 3.95 6.84 6.23
CA LYS A 19 5.33 6.47 6.59
C LYS A 19 5.45 5.08 7.22
N ASP A 20 4.55 4.74 8.12
CA ASP A 20 4.54 3.46 8.84
C ASP A 20 3.90 2.32 8.04
N LYS A 21 3.30 2.64 6.88
CA LYS A 21 2.59 1.69 6.03
C LYS A 21 3.50 1.00 5.03
N TYR A 22 4.79 1.27 4.98
CA TYR A 22 5.69 0.59 4.04
C TYR A 22 6.15 -0.79 4.53
N LEU A 23 6.54 -1.64 3.59
CA LEU A 23 7.21 -2.91 3.85
C LEU A 23 8.53 -2.67 4.61
N ALA A 24 8.67 -3.29 5.77
CA ALA A 24 9.86 -3.21 6.62
C ALA A 24 11.03 -4.06 6.09
N TYR A 25 11.38 -3.91 4.81
CA TYR A 25 12.34 -4.78 4.12
C TYR A 25 13.72 -4.83 4.81
N LYS A 26 14.20 -3.75 5.42
CA LYS A 26 15.46 -3.77 6.21
C LYS A 26 15.37 -4.73 7.40
N ALA A 27 14.26 -4.71 8.13
CA ALA A 27 14.04 -5.61 9.24
C ALA A 27 13.95 -7.04 8.73
N LEU A 28 13.10 -7.29 7.72
CA LEU A 28 12.94 -8.61 7.09
C LEU A 28 14.27 -9.18 6.59
N LYS A 29 15.08 -8.37 5.90
CA LYS A 29 16.40 -8.77 5.41
C LYS A 29 17.38 -9.10 6.54
N LYS A 30 17.32 -8.38 7.66
CA LYS A 30 18.12 -8.68 8.84
C LYS A 30 17.71 -10.02 9.45
N LEU A 31 16.41 -10.31 9.50
CA LEU A 31 15.89 -11.59 9.98
C LEU A 31 16.34 -12.76 9.10
N ILE A 32 16.36 -12.61 7.77
CA ILE A 32 16.87 -13.62 6.84
C ILE A 32 18.36 -13.92 7.13
N LYS A 33 19.16 -12.89 7.43
CA LYS A 33 20.60 -13.07 7.71
C LYS A 33 20.89 -13.77 9.04
N THR A 34 19.94 -13.74 9.97
CA THR A 34 20.08 -14.42 11.27
C THR A 34 19.65 -15.88 11.22
N LEU A 35 19.14 -16.36 10.09
CA LEU A 35 18.77 -17.76 9.91
C LEU A 35 20.05 -18.60 9.72
N PRO A 36 20.26 -19.69 10.49
CA PRO A 36 21.38 -20.60 10.27
C PRO A 36 21.33 -21.23 8.85
N PRO A 37 22.48 -21.41 8.18
CA PRO A 37 22.55 -21.97 6.82
C PRO A 37 21.90 -23.36 6.66
N ASP A 38 21.88 -24.15 7.74
CA ASP A 38 21.44 -25.56 7.72
C ASP A 38 19.93 -25.75 7.59
N ALA A 39 19.11 -24.69 7.71
CA ALA A 39 17.67 -24.79 7.50
C ALA A 39 17.27 -24.91 6.01
N LEU A 40 18.22 -24.80 5.08
CA LEU A 40 17.98 -24.84 3.63
C LEU A 40 18.42 -26.16 2.97
N VAL A 41 19.02 -27.09 3.71
CA VAL A 41 19.53 -28.36 3.16
C VAL A 41 18.57 -29.49 3.52
N ALA A 42 17.46 -29.57 2.77
CA ALA A 42 16.49 -30.66 2.87
C ALA A 42 16.92 -31.92 2.10
N ASP A 43 18.21 -32.26 2.07
CA ASP A 43 18.73 -33.37 1.24
C ASP A 43 19.79 -34.22 1.95
N GLN A 44 19.57 -34.51 3.24
CA GLN A 44 20.30 -35.58 3.93
C GLN A 44 19.46 -36.87 3.86
N PRO A 45 20.00 -38.00 3.34
CA PRO A 45 19.29 -39.27 3.32
C PRO A 45 19.00 -39.74 4.75
N LEU A 46 17.72 -39.88 5.10
CA LEU A 46 17.31 -40.29 6.45
C LEU A 46 17.65 -41.78 6.72
N PRO A 47 18.27 -42.12 7.86
CA PRO A 47 18.34 -43.51 8.35
C PRO A 47 16.94 -44.01 8.78
N PRO A 48 16.72 -45.34 8.85
CA PRO A 48 15.39 -45.92 9.06
C PRO A 48 14.73 -45.48 10.39
N LEU A 49 13.46 -45.08 10.29
CA LEU A 49 12.72 -44.30 11.29
C LEU A 49 12.30 -45.10 12.56
N PRO A 50 12.51 -44.55 13.78
CA PRO A 50 11.74 -44.91 14.99
C PRO A 50 10.33 -44.26 14.97
N PRO A 51 9.41 -44.58 15.93
CA PRO A 51 8.01 -44.13 15.91
C PRO A 51 7.84 -42.60 15.82
N PRO A 52 6.70 -42.11 15.28
CA PRO A 52 6.54 -40.72 14.89
C PRO A 52 6.73 -39.78 16.10
N PRO A 53 7.66 -38.82 16.03
CA PRO A 53 7.81 -37.82 17.07
C PRO A 53 6.59 -36.88 17.09
N PRO A 54 6.34 -36.18 18.21
CA PRO A 54 5.34 -35.10 18.28
C PRO A 54 5.59 -34.06 17.16
N PRO A 55 4.55 -33.34 16.71
CA PRO A 55 4.69 -32.37 15.63
C PRO A 55 5.85 -31.41 15.93
N PRO A 56 6.78 -31.21 14.98
CA PRO A 56 7.95 -30.40 15.22
C PRO A 56 7.53 -28.98 15.65
N PRO A 57 8.29 -28.32 16.53
CA PRO A 57 8.10 -26.90 16.81
C PRO A 57 8.06 -26.13 15.47
N PRO A 58 7.22 -25.08 15.34
CA PRO A 58 7.14 -24.31 14.10
C PRO A 58 8.55 -23.97 13.64
N GLY A 59 8.87 -24.39 12.42
CA GLY A 59 10.20 -24.23 11.87
C GLY A 59 10.57 -22.76 11.81
N LEU A 60 11.86 -22.47 11.77
CA LEU A 60 12.37 -21.12 11.56
C LEU A 60 11.76 -20.45 10.30
N GLY A 61 11.42 -21.26 9.29
CA GLY A 61 10.67 -20.86 8.09
C GLY A 61 9.22 -20.48 8.38
N ASP A 62 8.49 -21.23 9.21
CA ASP A 62 7.10 -20.91 9.60
C ASP A 62 7.04 -19.59 10.37
N TRP A 63 8.03 -19.35 11.24
CA TRP A 63 8.15 -18.09 11.97
C TRP A 63 8.38 -16.90 11.03
N PHE A 64 9.27 -17.03 10.04
CA PHE A 64 9.50 -15.98 9.05
C PHE A 64 8.27 -15.75 8.16
N ALA A 65 7.59 -16.82 7.76
CA ALA A 65 6.35 -16.75 7.00
C ALA A 65 5.26 -15.97 7.75
N ARG A 66 5.12 -16.17 9.07
CA ARG A 66 4.19 -15.38 9.91
C ARG A 66 4.54 -13.89 9.92
N ILE A 67 5.82 -13.54 9.96
CA ILE A 67 6.24 -12.13 9.92
C ILE A 67 5.93 -11.51 8.56
N LEU A 68 6.18 -12.23 7.47
CA LEU A 68 5.78 -11.78 6.14
C LEU A 68 4.28 -11.60 6.03
N ASP A 69 3.50 -12.53 6.60
CA ASP A 69 2.05 -12.47 6.59
C ASP A 69 1.53 -11.22 7.31
N VAL A 70 2.11 -10.86 8.47
CA VAL A 70 1.79 -9.62 9.19
C VAL A 70 2.13 -8.39 8.35
N GLU A 71 3.29 -8.36 7.71
CA GLU A 71 3.68 -7.24 6.86
C GLU A 71 2.78 -7.11 5.63
N LEU A 72 2.39 -8.23 5.01
CA LEU A 72 1.47 -8.24 3.87
C LEU A 72 0.06 -7.81 4.25
N HIS A 73 -0.47 -8.27 5.39
CA HIS A 73 -1.76 -7.82 5.90
C HIS A 73 -1.77 -6.30 6.11
N LYS A 74 -0.74 -5.75 6.76
CA LYS A 74 -0.61 -4.29 6.93
C LYS A 74 -0.65 -3.53 5.60
N LEU A 75 0.06 -4.02 4.57
CA LEU A 75 0.06 -3.40 3.24
C LEU A 75 -1.32 -3.47 2.58
N ASN A 76 -1.94 -4.64 2.65
CA ASN A 76 -3.23 -4.90 2.02
C ASN A 76 -4.35 -4.09 2.70
N ASP A 77 -4.39 -4.08 4.02
CA ASP A 77 -5.38 -3.33 4.80
C ASP A 77 -5.30 -1.84 4.46
N PHE A 78 -4.08 -1.29 4.44
CA PHE A 78 -3.88 0.11 4.06
C PHE A 78 -4.29 0.41 2.61
N TYR A 79 -3.89 -0.46 1.66
CA TYR A 79 -4.23 -0.26 0.25
C TYR A 79 -5.74 -0.31 0.03
N MET A 80 -6.41 -1.31 0.61
CA MET A 80 -7.86 -1.50 0.56
C MET A 80 -8.60 -0.30 1.17
N GLU A 81 -8.23 0.14 2.37
CA GLU A 81 -8.85 1.30 3.03
C GLU A 81 -8.77 2.56 2.15
N ARG A 82 -7.60 2.80 1.53
CA ARG A 82 -7.42 3.95 0.63
C ARG A 82 -8.22 3.81 -0.67
N GLU A 83 -8.25 2.62 -1.26
CA GLU A 83 -9.03 2.35 -2.47
C GLU A 83 -10.53 2.56 -2.21
N GLU A 84 -11.08 2.00 -1.12
CA GLU A 84 -12.47 2.17 -0.72
C GLU A 84 -12.81 3.65 -0.52
N TRP A 85 -11.93 4.40 0.16
CA TRP A 85 -12.09 5.83 0.35
C TRP A 85 -12.19 6.59 -0.99
N TYR A 86 -11.33 6.25 -1.97
CA TYR A 86 -11.39 6.86 -3.30
C TYR A 86 -12.66 6.50 -4.06
N VAL A 87 -13.11 5.23 -3.99
CA VAL A 87 -14.36 4.80 -4.62
C VAL A 87 -15.53 5.61 -4.09
N ILE A 88 -15.66 5.73 -2.77
CA ILE A 88 -16.73 6.52 -2.14
C ILE A 88 -16.65 7.98 -2.60
N ARG A 89 -15.46 8.59 -2.55
CA ARG A 89 -15.30 10.01 -2.91
C ARG A 89 -15.56 10.28 -4.39
N LEU A 90 -15.20 9.37 -5.28
CA LEU A 90 -15.54 9.44 -6.70
C LEU A 90 -17.05 9.32 -6.95
N GLN A 91 -17.76 8.46 -6.22
CA GLN A 91 -19.22 8.38 -6.32
C GLN A 91 -19.87 9.70 -5.87
N VAL A 92 -19.47 10.25 -4.73
CA VAL A 92 -19.96 11.55 -4.24
C VAL A 92 -19.70 12.66 -5.27
N LEU A 93 -18.51 12.69 -5.87
CA LEU A 93 -18.15 13.68 -6.89
C LEU A 93 -19.01 13.51 -8.15
N LYS A 94 -19.25 12.26 -8.59
CA LYS A 94 -20.11 11.94 -9.73
C LYS A 94 -21.53 12.44 -9.49
N GLU A 95 -22.11 12.16 -8.33
CA GLU A 95 -23.44 12.67 -7.97
C GLU A 95 -23.49 14.20 -7.94
N ARG A 96 -22.43 14.85 -7.42
CA ARG A 96 -22.32 16.31 -7.41
C ARG A 96 -22.33 16.89 -8.83
N ILE A 97 -21.57 16.27 -9.74
CA ILE A 97 -21.56 16.65 -11.17
C ILE A 97 -22.95 16.52 -11.78
N GLU A 98 -23.67 15.41 -11.53
CA GLU A 98 -25.02 15.21 -12.05
C GLU A 98 -26.02 16.23 -11.49
N ARG A 99 -25.93 16.58 -10.20
CA ARG A 99 -26.74 17.65 -9.60
C ARG A 99 -26.49 19.00 -10.28
N VAL A 100 -25.23 19.37 -10.53
CA VAL A 100 -24.87 20.62 -11.21
C VAL A 100 -25.38 20.63 -12.65
N LYS A 101 -25.25 19.51 -13.38
CA LYS A 101 -25.79 19.37 -14.74
C LYS A 101 -27.31 19.55 -14.77
N ALA A 102 -28.04 18.94 -13.84
CA ALA A 102 -29.49 19.06 -13.76
C ALA A 102 -29.92 20.52 -13.47
N LYS A 103 -29.22 21.21 -12.57
CA LYS A 103 -29.49 22.62 -12.23
C LYS A 103 -29.19 23.61 -13.36
N LYS A 104 -28.31 23.26 -14.30
CA LYS A 104 -27.99 24.10 -15.46
C LYS A 104 -29.21 24.40 -16.35
N ASN A 105 -30.25 23.58 -16.27
CA ASN A 105 -31.48 23.71 -17.07
C ASN A 105 -32.54 24.66 -16.44
N GLY A 106 -32.18 25.48 -15.44
CA GLY A 106 -33.07 26.55 -14.95
C GLY A 106 -33.01 26.87 -13.45
N ALA A 107 -32.11 26.26 -12.67
CA ALA A 107 -32.10 26.35 -11.20
C ALA A 107 -30.89 27.08 -10.58
N PHE A 108 -29.95 27.60 -11.37
CA PHE A 108 -28.88 28.45 -10.84
C PHE A 108 -29.35 29.91 -10.76
N THR A 109 -29.19 30.53 -9.59
CA THR A 109 -29.60 31.92 -9.35
C THR A 109 -28.67 32.92 -10.05
N SER A 110 -27.42 32.50 -10.32
CA SER A 110 -26.37 33.34 -10.91
C SER A 110 -25.30 32.50 -11.64
N LYS A 111 -24.74 33.08 -12.72
CA LYS A 111 -23.59 32.52 -13.48
C LYS A 111 -22.33 32.36 -12.62
N THR A 112 -22.17 33.20 -11.59
CA THR A 112 -21.03 33.17 -10.66
C THR A 112 -21.09 31.93 -9.77
N GLU A 113 -22.26 31.62 -9.21
CA GLU A 113 -22.50 30.45 -8.34
C GLU A 113 -22.21 29.13 -9.09
N PHE A 114 -22.64 29.02 -10.35
CA PHE A 114 -22.33 27.87 -11.21
C PHE A 114 -20.82 27.72 -11.46
N THR A 115 -20.12 28.85 -11.63
CA THR A 115 -18.67 28.85 -11.92
C THR A 115 -17.88 28.41 -10.69
N GLU A 116 -18.29 28.83 -9.49
CA GLU A 116 -17.70 28.45 -8.21
C GLU A 116 -17.87 26.95 -7.92
N GLU A 117 -19.10 26.42 -8.01
CA GLU A 117 -19.36 24.97 -7.87
C GLU A 117 -18.52 24.14 -8.85
N MET A 118 -18.37 24.61 -10.09
CA MET A 118 -17.54 23.93 -11.09
C MET A 118 -16.04 23.98 -10.76
N LEU A 119 -15.55 25.06 -10.15
CA LEU A 119 -14.16 25.16 -9.68
C LEU A 119 -13.89 24.21 -8.52
N GLU A 120 -14.83 24.08 -7.58
CA GLU A 120 -14.72 23.13 -6.48
C GLU A 120 -14.69 21.68 -6.96
N ILE A 121 -15.62 21.30 -7.86
CA ILE A 121 -15.62 19.98 -8.50
C ILE A 121 -14.28 19.68 -9.18
N ARG A 122 -13.72 20.65 -9.91
CA ARG A 122 -12.42 20.49 -10.58
C ARG A 122 -11.29 20.31 -9.57
N ARG A 123 -11.29 21.07 -8.48
CA ARG A 123 -10.30 20.95 -7.40
C ARG A 123 -10.38 19.56 -6.77
N ASP A 124 -11.57 19.10 -6.41
CA ASP A 124 -11.78 17.78 -5.83
C ASP A 124 -11.33 16.66 -6.77
N PHE A 125 -11.64 16.76 -8.06
CA PHE A 125 -11.20 15.79 -9.06
C PHE A 125 -9.67 15.70 -9.14
N VAL A 126 -8.98 16.84 -9.22
CA VAL A 126 -7.51 16.88 -9.29
C VAL A 126 -6.87 16.34 -8.01
N LEU A 127 -7.44 16.65 -6.84
CA LEU A 127 -6.96 16.13 -5.57
C LEU A 127 -7.08 14.60 -5.49
N ILE A 128 -8.26 14.05 -5.79
CA ILE A 128 -8.48 12.60 -5.78
C ILE A 128 -7.53 11.92 -6.78
N HIS A 129 -7.41 12.45 -7.99
CA HIS A 129 -6.50 11.90 -8.99
C HIS A 129 -5.05 11.91 -8.52
N GLY A 130 -4.57 13.01 -7.93
CA GLY A 130 -3.23 13.10 -7.36
C GLY A 130 -2.97 12.06 -6.28
N GLU A 131 -3.92 11.91 -5.34
CA GLU A 131 -3.83 10.91 -4.27
C GLU A 131 -3.84 9.45 -4.80
N MET A 132 -4.61 9.17 -5.85
CA MET A 132 -4.61 7.86 -6.53
C MET A 132 -3.25 7.53 -7.16
N ILE A 133 -2.61 8.51 -7.81
CA ILE A 133 -1.26 8.32 -8.38
C ILE A 133 -0.22 8.07 -7.28
N LEU A 134 -0.35 8.75 -6.13
CA LEU A 134 0.50 8.46 -4.97
C LEU A 134 0.28 7.04 -4.45
N LEU A 135 -0.96 6.55 -4.38
CA LEU A 135 -1.27 5.17 -3.97
C LEU A 135 -0.69 4.14 -4.97
N GLN A 136 -0.83 4.39 -6.27
CA GLN A 136 -0.25 3.54 -7.32
C GLN A 136 1.28 3.44 -7.18
N THR A 137 1.92 4.58 -6.89
CA THR A 137 3.38 4.62 -6.71
C THR A 137 3.81 3.94 -5.41
N TYR A 138 3.06 4.14 -4.32
CA TYR A 138 3.24 3.40 -3.08
C TYR A 138 3.16 1.87 -3.32
N SER A 139 2.16 1.39 -4.06
CA SER A 139 2.01 -0.03 -4.40
C SER A 139 3.22 -0.54 -5.19
N SER A 140 3.67 0.22 -6.18
CA SER A 140 4.84 -0.12 -7.00
C SER A 140 6.12 -0.23 -6.18
N LEU A 141 6.34 0.70 -5.24
CA LEU A 141 7.50 0.68 -4.33
C LEU A 141 7.49 -0.52 -3.38
N ASN A 142 6.32 -0.89 -2.87
CA ASN A 142 6.18 -2.04 -1.97
C ASN A 142 6.29 -3.38 -2.73
N PHE A 143 5.71 -3.47 -3.93
CA PHE A 143 5.83 -4.64 -4.80
C PHE A 143 7.28 -4.92 -5.20
N ALA A 144 8.04 -3.87 -5.58
CA ALA A 144 9.44 -4.01 -5.94
C ALA A 144 10.35 -4.35 -4.74
N GLY A 145 9.86 -4.20 -3.51
CA GLY A 145 10.66 -4.35 -2.30
C GLY A 145 11.87 -3.40 -2.25
N GLU A 146 11.82 -2.28 -2.99
CA GLU A 146 12.95 -1.36 -3.13
C GLU A 146 13.22 -0.67 -1.79
N HIS A 147 14.20 -1.20 -1.07
CA HIS A 147 14.84 -0.52 0.04
C HIS A 147 16.19 -0.02 -0.45
N THR A 148 16.29 1.25 -0.79
CA THR A 148 17.56 1.84 -1.22
C THR A 148 18.56 1.78 -0.05
N LYS A 149 19.69 1.11 -0.26
CA LYS A 149 20.83 1.09 0.67
C LYS A 149 21.18 2.53 1.07
N PRO A 150 21.41 2.84 2.36
CA PRO A 150 22.17 4.04 2.70
C PRO A 150 23.60 3.83 2.18
N SER A 151 24.10 4.80 1.41
CA SER A 151 25.53 4.94 1.12
C SER A 151 26.31 5.15 2.40
#